data_AF-A0A7W3XUN4-F1
#
_entry.id   AF-A0A7W3XUN4-F1
#
_cell.length_a   1.000
_cell.length_b   1.000
_cell.length_c   1.000
_cell.angle_alpha   90.00
_cell.angle_beta   90.00
_cell.angle_gamma   90.00
#
_symmetry.space_group_name_H-M   'P 1'
#
loop_
_entity.id
_entity.type
_entity.pdbx_description
1 polymer ?
#
loop_
_entity_poly.entity_id
_entity_poly.type
_entity_poly.pdbx_seq_one_letter_code
_entity_poly.pdbx_strand_id
1 'polypeptide(L)'
;MKQGKYKDQLYTRLEIPYDTDVSEIRTHSSNFNVMDGILRVAGGGNRDLQFATTAKDNVTSPLWTMRANSSQATGQNQGADLQIIRYSDKGEALDTSLAVKRNNGNVGIGTPTPESKLDVNGDSIRIRESKTPASSNSPGNKGDIAWDDKYMYVCVAKDTWKRSELSSW
;
A
#
# COMPACT_ATOMS: atom_id res chain seq x y z
N MET A 1 -8.56 25.60 26.47
CA MET A 1 -9.51 25.85 25.36
C MET A 1 -9.10 27.18 24.70
N LYS A 2 -8.80 27.20 23.39
CA LYS A 2 -8.46 28.46 22.68
C LYS A 2 -9.76 29.21 22.39
N GLN A 3 -9.91 30.43 22.89
CA GLN A 3 -11.04 31.31 22.55
C GLN A 3 -10.88 31.78 21.09
N GLY A 4 -11.96 31.70 20.31
CA GLY A 4 -11.98 32.13 18.91
C GLY A 4 -11.67 33.63 18.77
N LYS A 5 -10.94 33.98 17.70
CA LYS A 5 -10.49 35.36 17.43
C LYS A 5 -11.63 36.29 16.97
N TYR A 6 -12.77 35.73 16.57
CA TYR A 6 -13.90 36.48 16.00
C TYR A 6 -15.23 36.11 16.67
N LYS A 7 -16.16 37.09 16.70
CA LYS A 7 -17.55 36.90 17.07
C LYS A 7 -18.18 35.86 16.12
N ASP A 8 -18.86 34.86 16.68
CA ASP A 8 -19.54 33.74 15.99
C ASP A 8 -18.67 32.58 15.46
N GLN A 9 -17.42 32.47 15.92
CA GLN A 9 -16.58 31.33 15.58
C GLN A 9 -16.97 30.06 16.38
N LEU A 10 -17.77 29.17 15.76
CA LEU A 10 -18.13 27.87 16.34
C LEU A 10 -16.94 26.90 16.24
N TYR A 11 -16.35 26.55 17.38
CA TYR A 11 -15.43 25.41 17.50
C TYR A 11 -16.05 24.36 18.42
N THR A 12 -16.92 23.50 17.88
CA THR A 12 -17.33 22.31 18.62
C THR A 12 -16.28 21.24 18.41
N ARG A 13 -15.63 20.84 19.50
CA ARG A 13 -14.62 19.79 19.49
C ARG A 13 -15.05 18.71 20.46
N LEU A 14 -15.36 17.54 19.91
CA LEU A 14 -15.56 16.32 20.68
C LEU A 14 -14.20 15.65 20.84
N GLU A 15 -13.65 15.72 22.05
CA GLU A 15 -12.45 14.97 22.45
C GLU A 15 -12.90 13.85 23.40
N ILE A 16 -12.63 12.60 23.02
CA ILE A 16 -12.80 11.46 23.92
C ILE A 16 -11.42 11.23 24.58
N PRO A 17 -11.27 11.49 25.88
CA PRO A 17 -10.01 11.26 26.56
C PRO A 17 -9.67 9.77 26.54
N TYR A 18 -8.41 9.46 26.27
CA TYR A 18 -7.89 8.09 26.37
C TYR A 18 -6.99 8.00 27.59
N ASP A 19 -7.08 6.91 28.35
CA ASP A 19 -6.06 6.45 29.29
C ASP A 19 -5.44 5.13 28.76
N THR A 20 -5.03 4.21 29.62
CA THR A 20 -4.56 2.87 29.19
C THR A 20 -5.64 1.98 28.57
N ASP A 21 -6.91 2.38 28.58
CA ASP A 21 -8.04 1.62 28.04
C ASP A 21 -8.41 1.96 26.58
N VAL A 22 -9.37 1.22 26.04
CA VAL A 22 -9.92 1.40 24.69
C VAL A 22 -11.01 2.47 24.71
N SER A 23 -10.78 3.59 24.02
CA SER A 23 -11.83 4.56 23.67
C SER A 23 -12.47 4.17 22.33
N GLU A 24 -13.77 3.86 22.33
CA GLU A 24 -14.47 3.37 21.15
C GLU A 24 -15.77 4.15 20.90
N ILE A 25 -16.05 4.45 19.64
CA ILE A 25 -17.35 4.95 19.17
C ILE A 25 -17.97 3.84 18.34
N ARG A 26 -19.03 3.21 18.86
CA ARG A 26 -19.83 2.23 18.12
C ARG A 26 -21.09 2.88 17.59
N THR A 27 -21.32 2.72 16.30
CA THR A 27 -22.59 3.07 15.65
C THR A 27 -23.31 1.79 15.25
N HIS A 28 -24.61 1.68 15.54
CA HIS A 28 -25.45 0.58 15.03
C HIS A 28 -25.98 0.94 13.64
N SER A 29 -27.23 0.60 13.29
CA SER A 29 -27.91 0.91 12.00
C SER A 29 -27.96 2.42 11.68
N SER A 30 -26.79 3.00 11.47
CA SER A 30 -26.46 4.41 11.47
C SER A 30 -25.22 4.59 10.61
N ASN A 31 -25.18 5.71 9.89
CA ASN A 31 -24.00 6.09 9.11
C ASN A 31 -23.05 6.94 9.96
N PHE A 32 -21.75 6.81 9.73
CA PHE A 32 -20.74 7.76 10.20
C PHE A 32 -20.27 8.61 9.02
N ASN A 33 -20.70 9.87 8.96
CA ASN A 33 -20.42 10.76 7.83
C ASN A 33 -19.40 11.84 8.22
N VAL A 34 -18.46 12.13 7.32
CA VAL A 34 -17.57 13.29 7.40
C VAL A 34 -17.85 14.18 6.19
N MET A 35 -18.46 15.33 6.42
CA MET A 35 -18.80 16.31 5.36
C MET A 35 -17.70 17.38 5.29
N ASP A 36 -17.24 17.69 4.08
CA ASP A 36 -16.20 18.69 3.75
C ASP A 36 -14.83 18.54 4.47
N GLY A 37 -14.66 17.49 5.26
CA GLY A 37 -13.46 17.17 6.03
C GLY A 37 -12.80 15.87 5.60
N ILE A 38 -11.90 15.37 6.46
CA ILE A 38 -11.21 14.10 6.25
C ILE A 38 -11.38 13.18 7.46
N LEU A 39 -11.65 11.91 7.20
CA LEU A 39 -11.44 10.86 8.19
C LEU A 39 -9.93 10.60 8.28
N ARG A 40 -9.33 10.90 9.44
CA ARG A 40 -7.88 10.77 9.65
C ARG A 40 -7.58 9.67 10.67
N VAL A 41 -6.68 8.76 10.31
CA VAL A 41 -6.05 7.78 11.22
C VAL A 41 -4.58 8.14 11.38
N ALA A 42 -4.17 8.55 12.58
CA ALA A 42 -2.81 9.03 12.86
C ALA A 42 -2.25 8.35 14.13
N GLY A 43 -0.95 8.03 14.10
CA GLY A 43 -0.26 7.35 15.19
C GLY A 43 1.12 6.86 14.77
N GLY A 44 1.97 6.50 15.73
CA GLY A 44 3.33 6.00 15.49
C GLY A 44 3.37 4.53 15.05
N GLY A 45 2.32 3.75 15.33
CA GLY A 45 2.18 2.35 14.90
C GLY A 45 1.62 2.21 13.49
N ASN A 46 1.05 1.04 13.19
CA ASN A 46 0.23 0.87 11.98
C ASN A 46 -1.00 1.77 12.06
N ARG A 47 -1.41 2.33 10.93
CA ARG A 47 -2.62 3.15 10.81
C ARG A 47 -3.55 2.43 9.86
N ASP A 48 -4.59 1.85 10.43
CA ASP A 48 -5.42 0.87 9.76
C ASP A 48 -6.85 1.38 9.62
N LEU A 49 -7.44 1.13 8.45
CA LEU A 49 -8.87 1.03 8.26
C LEU A 49 -9.18 -0.45 8.01
N GLN A 50 -9.98 -1.04 8.89
CA GLN A 50 -10.22 -2.47 8.89
C GLN A 50 -11.66 -2.78 8.50
N PHE A 51 -11.82 -3.77 7.64
CA PHE A 51 -13.07 -4.44 7.34
C PHE A 51 -13.07 -5.78 8.06
N ALA A 52 -14.10 -6.03 8.87
CA ALA A 52 -14.15 -7.16 9.77
C ALA A 52 -15.57 -7.74 9.86
N THR A 53 -15.67 -8.97 10.32
CA THR A 53 -16.93 -9.56 10.80
C THR A 53 -17.04 -9.34 12.30
N THR A 54 -18.27 -9.32 12.80
CA THR A 54 -18.55 -9.26 14.23
C THR A 54 -19.40 -10.47 14.61
N ALA A 55 -18.91 -11.26 15.57
CA ALA A 55 -19.63 -12.39 16.14
C ALA A 55 -20.38 -11.96 17.41
N LYS A 56 -20.94 -12.95 18.13
CA LYS A 56 -21.55 -12.73 19.44
C LYS A 56 -20.55 -12.03 20.38
N ASP A 57 -21.08 -11.25 21.31
CA ASP A 57 -20.31 -10.53 22.33
C ASP A 57 -19.32 -9.50 21.75
N ASN A 58 -19.60 -9.01 20.53
CA ASN A 58 -18.81 -8.02 19.80
C ASN A 58 -17.37 -8.46 19.48
N VAL A 59 -17.11 -9.76 19.43
CA VAL A 59 -15.82 -10.27 18.97
C VAL A 59 -15.65 -9.92 17.50
N THR A 60 -14.62 -9.14 17.19
CA THR A 60 -14.35 -8.66 15.83
C THR A 60 -13.20 -9.46 15.22
N SER A 61 -13.41 -10.00 14.02
CA SER A 61 -12.40 -10.75 13.28
C SER A 61 -12.09 -10.05 11.95
N PRO A 62 -10.84 -9.64 11.72
CA PRO A 62 -10.49 -8.93 10.49
C PRO A 62 -10.63 -9.82 9.27
N LEU A 63 -11.11 -9.23 8.17
CA LEU A 63 -11.09 -9.84 6.85
C LEU A 63 -10.02 -9.17 5.98
N TRP A 64 -10.05 -7.84 5.97
CA TRP A 64 -9.16 -7.00 5.18
C TRP A 64 -8.75 -5.76 5.97
N THR A 65 -7.51 -5.35 5.78
CA THR A 65 -7.03 -4.06 6.30
C THR A 65 -6.41 -3.26 5.18
N MET A 66 -6.81 -2.00 5.07
CA MET A 66 -6.04 -0.96 4.39
C MET A 66 -5.13 -0.32 5.43
N ARG A 67 -3.81 -0.39 5.22
CA ARG A 67 -2.80 -0.01 6.22
C ARG A 67 -1.81 0.97 5.65
N ALA A 68 -1.47 2.00 6.41
CA ALA A 68 -0.15 2.60 6.34
C ALA A 68 0.75 1.96 7.42
N ASN A 69 1.85 1.30 7.04
CA ASN A 69 2.67 0.50 7.98
C ASN A 69 3.48 1.36 8.97
N SER A 70 3.95 0.79 10.08
CA SER A 70 4.60 1.54 11.18
C SER A 70 5.96 2.19 10.84
N SER A 71 6.43 2.15 9.59
CA SER A 71 7.68 2.80 9.19
C SER A 71 7.60 4.32 9.41
N GLN A 72 8.55 4.84 10.20
CA GLN A 72 8.59 6.27 10.53
C GLN A 72 9.02 7.12 9.34
N ALA A 73 8.40 8.29 9.21
CA ALA A 73 8.77 9.26 8.19
C ALA A 73 10.07 9.98 8.58
N THR A 74 11.14 9.78 7.81
CA THR A 74 12.48 10.32 8.08
C THR A 74 12.91 11.40 7.07
N GLY A 75 12.01 11.84 6.18
CA GLY A 75 12.27 12.81 5.11
C GLY A 75 12.35 12.16 3.72
N GLN A 76 12.44 12.96 2.65
CA GLN A 76 12.51 12.48 1.25
C GLN A 76 11.47 11.41 0.88
N ASN A 77 10.24 11.56 1.38
CA ASN A 77 9.15 10.59 1.21
C ASN A 77 9.44 9.18 1.76
N GLN A 78 10.50 8.99 2.55
CA GLN A 78 10.71 7.77 3.32
C GLN A 78 9.69 7.70 4.45
N GLY A 79 9.24 6.48 4.78
CA GLY A 79 8.29 6.22 5.86
C GLY A 79 7.20 5.25 5.44
N ALA A 80 6.02 5.43 6.04
CA ALA A 80 4.93 4.48 5.97
C ALA A 80 4.47 4.15 4.53
N ASP A 81 4.59 2.89 4.15
CA ASP A 81 4.07 2.33 2.91
C ASP A 81 2.57 2.02 3.03
N LEU A 82 1.84 2.11 1.92
CA LEU A 82 0.43 1.73 1.85
C LEU A 82 0.31 0.23 1.53
N GLN A 83 -0.57 -0.49 2.23
CA GLN A 83 -0.75 -1.94 2.11
C GLN A 83 -2.23 -2.32 2.15
N ILE A 84 -2.58 -3.37 1.39
CA ILE A 84 -3.84 -4.12 1.53
C ILE A 84 -3.49 -5.52 2.03
N ILE A 85 -3.97 -5.86 3.22
CA ILE A 85 -3.63 -7.09 3.94
C ILE A 85 -4.89 -7.94 4.04
N ARG A 86 -4.75 -9.23 3.72
CA ARG A 86 -5.79 -10.25 3.88
C ARG A 86 -5.56 -11.04 5.17
N TYR A 87 -6.65 -11.47 5.79
CA TYR A 87 -6.64 -12.24 7.02
C TYR A 87 -7.31 -13.60 6.82
N SER A 88 -6.88 -14.58 7.60
CA SER A 88 -7.53 -15.89 7.67
C SER A 88 -8.81 -15.82 8.52
N ASP A 89 -9.62 -16.89 8.49
CA ASP A 89 -10.81 -17.02 9.34
C ASP A 89 -10.50 -16.99 10.85
N LYS A 90 -9.23 -17.13 11.23
CA LYS A 90 -8.76 -17.01 12.63
C LYS A 90 -8.34 -15.59 13.00
N GLY A 91 -8.44 -14.63 12.08
CA GLY A 91 -8.00 -13.25 12.29
C GLY A 91 -6.49 -13.04 12.20
N GLU A 92 -5.74 -14.05 11.76
CA GLU A 92 -4.30 -13.94 11.52
C GLU A 92 -4.02 -13.33 10.14
N ALA A 93 -3.09 -12.39 10.07
CA ALA A 93 -2.66 -11.81 8.79
C ALA A 93 -1.99 -12.90 7.95
N LEU A 94 -2.46 -13.07 6.70
CA LEU A 94 -1.91 -14.06 5.77
C LEU A 94 -0.75 -13.44 4.98
N ASP A 95 -1.03 -12.39 4.23
CA ASP A 95 -0.04 -11.69 3.42
C ASP A 95 -0.50 -10.27 3.04
N THR A 96 0.39 -9.55 2.36
CA THR A 96 0.08 -8.28 1.70
C THR A 96 -0.26 -8.55 0.24
N SER A 97 -1.53 -8.35 -0.11
CA SER A 97 -2.03 -8.52 -1.47
C SER A 97 -1.58 -7.41 -2.40
N LEU A 98 -1.50 -6.17 -1.89
CA LEU A 98 -1.03 -5.01 -2.62
C LEU A 98 -0.21 -4.12 -1.70
N ALA A 99 0.94 -3.64 -2.18
CA ALA A 99 1.77 -2.68 -1.48
C ALA A 99 2.16 -1.53 -2.41
N VAL A 100 2.15 -0.30 -1.90
CA VAL A 100 2.66 0.88 -2.58
C VAL A 100 3.74 1.52 -1.73
N LYS A 101 4.96 1.56 -2.27
CA LYS A 101 6.10 2.18 -1.62
C LYS A 101 5.96 3.70 -1.60
N ARG A 102 6.06 4.30 -0.42
CA ARG A 102 5.92 5.76 -0.28
C ARG A 102 7.04 6.53 -0.96
N ASN A 103 8.26 6.01 -0.88
CA ASN A 103 9.45 6.73 -1.33
C ASN A 103 9.58 6.81 -2.87
N ASN A 104 9.05 5.84 -3.61
CA ASN A 104 9.24 5.75 -5.08
C ASN A 104 7.96 5.38 -5.87
N GLY A 105 6.86 5.08 -5.19
CA GLY A 105 5.59 4.71 -5.82
C GLY A 105 5.56 3.31 -6.44
N ASN A 106 6.54 2.45 -6.15
CA ASN A 106 6.53 1.07 -6.64
C ASN A 106 5.31 0.33 -6.09
N VAL A 107 4.57 -0.34 -6.98
CA VAL A 107 3.40 -1.13 -6.65
C VAL A 107 3.76 -2.61 -6.75
N GLY A 108 3.57 -3.34 -5.65
CA GLY A 108 3.69 -4.80 -5.60
C GLY A 108 2.30 -5.43 -5.54
N ILE A 109 2.08 -6.47 -6.34
CA ILE A 109 0.91 -7.37 -6.23
C ILE A 109 1.42 -8.71 -5.72
N GLY A 110 0.94 -9.13 -4.54
CA GLY A 110 1.42 -10.32 -3.85
C GLY A 110 2.85 -10.21 -3.28
N THR A 111 3.45 -9.01 -3.27
CA THR A 111 4.77 -8.75 -2.68
C THR A 111 4.78 -7.42 -1.92
N PRO A 112 5.20 -7.38 -0.64
CA PRO A 112 5.27 -6.14 0.15
C PRO A 112 6.50 -5.28 -0.14
N THR A 113 7.48 -5.80 -0.89
CA THR A 113 8.76 -5.13 -1.19
C THR A 113 9.04 -5.15 -2.70
N PRO A 114 8.26 -4.41 -3.52
CA PRO A 114 8.47 -4.36 -4.96
C PRO A 114 9.78 -3.63 -5.31
N GLU A 115 10.62 -4.26 -6.13
CA GLU A 115 11.89 -3.68 -6.61
C GLU A 115 11.70 -2.77 -7.83
N SER A 116 10.62 -2.97 -8.61
CA SER A 116 10.29 -2.21 -9.82
C SER A 116 8.79 -1.87 -9.92
N LYS A 117 8.42 -0.96 -10.82
CA LYS A 117 7.02 -0.57 -11.05
C LYS A 117 6.29 -1.64 -11.85
N LEU A 118 5.14 -2.10 -11.36
CA LEU A 118 4.19 -2.91 -12.11
C LEU A 118 3.17 -1.99 -12.83
N ASP A 119 3.06 -2.11 -14.16
CA ASP A 119 2.07 -1.40 -14.97
C ASP A 119 1.31 -2.43 -15.83
N VAL A 120 0.06 -2.70 -15.45
CA VAL A 120 -0.87 -3.61 -16.13
C VAL A 120 -2.14 -2.83 -16.44
N ASN A 121 -2.49 -2.67 -17.72
CA ASN A 121 -3.72 -2.03 -18.15
C ASN A 121 -4.27 -2.72 -19.41
N GLY A 122 -5.49 -3.26 -19.32
CA GLY A 122 -6.19 -3.90 -20.45
C GLY A 122 -5.59 -5.24 -20.88
N ASP A 123 -5.40 -5.41 -22.18
CA ASP A 123 -4.83 -6.60 -22.85
C ASP A 123 -3.30 -6.56 -22.96
N SER A 124 -2.63 -5.65 -22.24
CA SER A 124 -1.17 -5.47 -22.31
C SER A 124 -0.51 -5.25 -20.94
N ILE A 125 0.76 -5.63 -20.87
CA ILE A 125 1.67 -5.33 -19.75
C ILE A 125 2.75 -4.40 -20.31
N ARG A 126 2.97 -3.24 -19.68
CA ARG A 126 3.91 -2.24 -20.18
C ARG A 126 5.11 -2.11 -19.24
N ILE A 127 6.30 -2.41 -19.74
CA ILE A 127 7.55 -1.99 -19.08
C ILE A 127 7.93 -0.64 -19.71
N ARG A 128 7.80 0.47 -18.97
CA ARG A 128 7.90 1.82 -19.57
C ARG A 128 9.30 2.21 -20.01
N GLU A 129 10.30 1.85 -19.22
CA GLU A 129 11.69 2.14 -19.51
C GLU A 129 12.30 0.97 -20.28
N SER A 130 12.82 1.23 -21.49
CA SER A 130 13.61 0.25 -22.22
C SER A 130 14.92 -0.01 -21.49
N LYS A 131 15.38 -1.26 -21.46
CA LYS A 131 16.67 -1.65 -20.90
C LYS A 131 17.33 -2.64 -21.85
N THR A 132 18.46 -2.23 -22.42
CA THR A 132 19.38 -3.11 -23.14
C THR A 132 20.48 -3.57 -22.17
N PRO A 133 20.51 -4.84 -21.73
CA PRO A 133 21.68 -5.38 -21.04
C PRO A 133 22.93 -5.18 -21.89
N ALA A 134 23.99 -4.59 -21.32
CA ALA A 134 25.23 -4.31 -22.03
C ALA A 134 25.96 -5.57 -22.51
N SER A 135 25.68 -6.72 -21.89
CA SER A 135 26.21 -8.03 -22.22
C SER A 135 25.28 -9.15 -21.70
N SER A 136 25.52 -10.39 -22.12
CA SER A 136 24.81 -11.58 -21.61
C SER A 136 25.02 -11.83 -20.11
N ASN A 137 25.93 -11.09 -19.49
CA ASN A 137 26.32 -11.19 -18.08
C ASN A 137 26.17 -9.86 -17.31
N SER A 138 25.35 -8.94 -17.82
CA SER A 138 24.99 -7.71 -17.10
C SER A 138 24.20 -8.00 -15.82
N PRO A 139 24.27 -7.13 -14.79
CA PRO A 139 23.51 -7.30 -13.57
C PRO A 139 21.99 -7.48 -13.79
N GLY A 140 21.45 -8.57 -13.23
CA GLY A 140 20.03 -8.90 -13.28
C GLY A 140 19.65 -10.06 -12.36
N ASN A 141 18.42 -10.05 -11.88
CA ASN A 141 17.84 -11.13 -11.08
C ASN A 141 17.12 -12.14 -11.98
N LYS A 142 17.05 -13.40 -11.56
CA LYS A 142 16.33 -14.43 -12.31
C LYS A 142 14.86 -14.03 -12.45
N GLY A 143 14.36 -14.03 -13.68
CA GLY A 143 12.99 -13.62 -14.00
C GLY A 143 12.84 -12.17 -14.43
N ASP A 144 13.91 -11.35 -14.34
CA ASP A 144 13.89 -10.01 -14.92
C ASP A 144 13.61 -10.10 -16.43
N ILE A 145 12.61 -9.34 -16.89
CA ILE A 145 12.30 -9.14 -18.30
C ILE A 145 12.64 -7.70 -18.65
N ALA A 146 13.33 -7.53 -19.78
CA ALA A 146 13.67 -6.23 -20.32
C ALA A 146 13.43 -6.22 -21.84
N TRP A 147 13.38 -5.04 -22.43
CA TRP A 147 13.18 -4.89 -23.86
C TRP A 147 13.90 -3.65 -24.39
N ASP A 148 14.20 -3.68 -25.68
CA ASP A 148 14.54 -2.52 -26.50
C ASP A 148 13.85 -2.61 -27.86
N ASP A 149 14.23 -1.74 -28.79
CA ASP A 149 13.65 -1.68 -30.12
C ASP A 149 13.83 -2.96 -30.96
N LYS A 150 14.72 -3.87 -30.55
CA LYS A 150 15.12 -5.05 -31.34
C LYS A 150 14.93 -6.37 -30.63
N TYR A 151 14.94 -6.39 -29.30
CA TYR A 151 14.97 -7.64 -28.56
C TYR A 151 14.09 -7.61 -27.32
N MET A 152 13.48 -8.76 -27.04
CA MET A 152 13.03 -9.13 -25.70
C MET A 152 14.15 -9.85 -24.98
N TYR A 153 14.46 -9.42 -23.76
CA TYR A 153 15.50 -9.99 -22.90
C TYR A 153 14.89 -10.69 -21.68
N VAL A 154 15.44 -11.86 -21.32
CA VAL A 154 15.07 -12.58 -20.10
C VAL A 154 16.33 -12.99 -19.34
N CYS A 155 16.44 -12.59 -18.08
CA CYS A 155 17.48 -13.03 -17.17
C CYS A 155 17.12 -14.40 -16.61
N VAL A 156 17.78 -15.46 -17.09
CA VAL A 156 17.42 -16.86 -16.80
C VAL A 156 18.09 -17.42 -15.53
N ALA A 157 19.13 -16.75 -15.05
CA ALA A 157 19.82 -16.98 -13.78
C ALA A 157 20.47 -15.65 -13.35
N LYS A 158 21.05 -15.57 -12.15
CA LYS A 158 21.77 -14.36 -11.70
C LYS A 158 22.76 -13.92 -12.77
N ASP A 159 22.63 -12.68 -13.22
CA ASP A 159 23.50 -12.05 -14.22
C ASP A 159 23.68 -12.91 -15.48
N THR A 160 22.60 -13.56 -15.95
CA THR A 160 22.64 -14.42 -17.14
C THR A 160 21.45 -14.11 -18.04
N TRP A 161 21.69 -13.33 -19.09
CA TRP A 161 20.67 -12.85 -20.01
C TRP A 161 20.63 -13.65 -21.30
N LYS A 162 19.42 -13.98 -21.74
CA LYS A 162 19.10 -14.44 -23.09
C LYS A 162 18.18 -13.43 -23.77
N ARG A 163 18.12 -13.48 -25.10
CA ARG A 163 17.28 -12.58 -25.88
C ARG A 163 16.59 -13.27 -27.05
N SER A 164 15.47 -12.71 -27.48
CA SER A 164 14.71 -13.09 -28.68
C SER A 164 14.54 -11.85 -29.55
N GLU A 165 14.74 -11.98 -30.86
CA GLU A 165 14.55 -10.88 -31.81
C GLU A 165 13.07 -10.52 -31.95
N LEU A 166 12.80 -9.22 -31.96
CA LEU A 166 11.52 -8.64 -32.30
C LEU A 166 11.50 -8.38 -33.80
N SER A 167 10.61 -9.07 -34.51
CA SER A 167 10.33 -8.80 -35.93
C SER A 167 9.11 -7.89 -36.07
N SER A 168 9.06 -7.11 -37.15
CA SER A 168 7.79 -6.53 -37.59
C SER A 168 6.80 -7.64 -38.00
N TRP A 169 5.52 -7.34 -37.83
CA TRP A 169 4.41 -8.18 -38.28
C TRP A 169 3.97 -7.81 -39.69
#